data_AF-A0A097AS40-F1
#
_entry.id   AF-A0A097AS40-F1
#
_cell.length_a   1.000
_cell.length_b   1.000
_cell.length_c   1.000
_cell.angle_alpha   90.00
_cell.angle_beta   90.00
_cell.angle_gamma   90.00
#
_symmetry.space_group_name_H-M   'P 1'
#
loop_
_entity.id
_entity.type
_entity.pdbx_description
1 polymer ?
#
loop_
_entity_poly.entity_id
_entity_poly.type
_entity_poly.pdbx_seq_one_letter_code
_entity_poly.pdbx_strand_id
1 'polypeptide(L)'
;MDLAVAVIIGAAFNKVVNSLVVDVLTPLIGAIFGAPDFSALKLGPIAIGNFLNAVVNFIIVSAAIYFFIVAPMNAIRLRKAKEKEQTPPEPSEEVKLLREILEVLKEK
;
A
#
# COMPACT_ATOMS: atom_id res chain seq x y z
N MET A 1 10.56 -18.30 -6.73
CA MET A 1 11.47 -17.38 -6.00
C MET A 1 10.76 -16.07 -5.67
N ASP A 2 9.89 -15.58 -6.56
CA ASP A 2 9.18 -14.29 -6.44
C ASP A 2 8.30 -14.16 -5.18
N LEU A 3 7.67 -15.25 -4.73
CA LEU A 3 6.88 -15.24 -3.49
C LEU A 3 7.73 -14.95 -2.25
N ALA A 4 8.92 -15.56 -2.15
CA ALA A 4 9.81 -15.36 -1.02
C ALA A 4 10.33 -13.92 -0.95
N VAL A 5 10.66 -13.35 -2.12
CA VAL A 5 11.08 -11.95 -2.24
C VAL A 5 9.95 -10.99 -1.83
N ALA A 6 8.71 -11.25 -2.28
CA ALA A 6 7.56 -10.45 -1.91
C ALA A 6 7.32 -10.42 -0.39
N VAL A 7 7.43 -11.56 0.29
CA VAL A 7 7.24 -11.66 1.75
C VAL A 7 8.34 -10.92 2.51
N ILE A 8 9.60 -11.07 2.10
CA ILE A 8 10.74 -10.40 2.74
C ILE A 8 10.64 -8.88 2.58
N ILE A 9 10.32 -8.40 1.37
CA ILE A 9 10.12 -6.97 1.11
C ILE A 9 8.93 -6.44 1.91
N GLY A 10 7.82 -7.19 1.97
CA GLY A 10 6.66 -6.83 2.78
C GLY A 10 7.00 -6.67 4.26
N ALA A 11 7.78 -7.61 4.82
CA ALA A 11 8.22 -7.55 6.21
C ALA A 11 9.17 -6.37 6.48
N ALA A 12 10.13 -6.11 5.58
CA ALA A 12 11.08 -5.00 5.71
C ALA A 12 10.38 -3.64 5.58
N PHE A 13 9.48 -3.51 4.61
CA PHE A 13 8.69 -2.30 4.39
C PHE A 13 7.80 -1.98 5.60
N ASN A 14 7.12 -2.98 6.15
CA ASN A 14 6.29 -2.81 7.33
C ASN A 14 7.11 -2.26 8.52
N LYS A 15 8.36 -2.71 8.69
CA LYS A 15 9.24 -2.14 9.74
C LYS A 15 9.53 -0.66 9.53
N VAL A 16 9.83 -0.24 8.29
CA VAL A 16 10.11 1.18 7.97
C VAL A 16 8.87 2.04 8.22
N VAL A 17 7.71 1.58 7.76
CA VAL A 17 6.44 2.28 7.97
C VAL A 17 6.11 2.36 9.46
N ASN A 18 6.29 1.27 10.20
CA ASN A 18 6.03 1.25 11.64
C ASN A 18 6.95 2.22 12.40
N SER A 19 8.24 2.32 12.02
CA SER A 19 9.15 3.31 12.58
C SER A 19 8.71 4.75 12.26
N LEU A 20 8.31 5.03 11.02
CA LEU A 20 7.78 6.36 10.67
C LEU A 20 6.55 6.71 11.53
N VAL A 21 5.68 5.76 11.81
CA VAL A 21 4.47 6.04 12.59
C VAL A 21 4.78 6.16 14.07
N VAL A 22 5.45 5.17 14.66
CA VAL A 22 5.73 5.11 16.10
C VAL A 22 6.74 6.17 16.52
N ASP A 23 7.79 6.39 15.74
CA ASP A 23 8.91 7.24 16.14
C ASP A 23 8.76 8.69 15.67
N VAL A 24 7.95 8.95 14.63
CA VAL A 24 7.77 10.30 14.07
C VAL A 24 6.34 10.80 14.25
N LEU A 25 5.32 10.07 13.77
CA LEU A 25 3.93 10.56 13.81
C LEU A 25 3.34 10.57 15.21
N THR A 26 3.52 9.50 16.00
CA THR A 26 2.93 9.39 17.35
C THR A 26 3.43 10.48 18.30
N PRO A 27 4.74 10.81 18.37
CA PRO A 27 5.23 11.94 19.16
C PRO A 27 4.72 13.29 18.65
N LEU A 28 4.61 13.47 17.33
CA LEU A 28 4.10 14.71 16.73
C LEU A 28 2.61 14.93 17.06
N ILE A 29 1.80 13.87 16.94
CA ILE A 29 0.39 13.87 17.33
C ILE A 29 0.26 14.08 18.84
N GLY A 30 1.09 13.39 19.63
CA GLY A 30 1.15 13.55 21.08
C GLY A 30 1.51 14.97 21.53
N ALA A 31 2.39 15.65 20.80
CA ALA A 31 2.77 17.03 21.07
C ALA A 31 1.66 18.05 20.75
N ILE A 32 0.80 17.77 19.76
CA ILE A 32 -0.27 18.69 19.31
C ILE A 32 -1.60 18.43 20.04
N PHE A 33 -1.96 17.16 20.23
CA PHE A 33 -3.26 16.72 20.74
C PHE A 33 -3.20 16.13 22.16
N GLY A 34 -2.00 16.02 22.75
CA GLY A 34 -1.75 15.27 23.99
C GLY A 34 -1.50 13.78 23.71
N ALA A 35 -0.80 13.09 24.61
CA ALA A 35 -0.53 11.66 24.47
C ALA A 35 -1.84 10.86 24.66
N PRO A 36 -2.37 10.18 23.61
CA PRO A 36 -3.50 9.28 23.79
C PRO A 36 -3.01 8.02 24.49
N ASP A 37 -2.98 8.04 25.82
CA ASP A 37 -2.64 6.88 26.64
C ASP A 37 -3.86 6.36 27.38
N PHE A 38 -4.39 5.24 26.89
CA PHE A 38 -5.50 4.54 27.51
C PHE A 38 -5.04 3.42 28.46
N SER A 39 -3.74 3.19 28.69
CA SER A 39 -3.22 2.05 29.48
C SER A 39 -3.70 2.03 30.94
N ALA A 40 -4.18 3.15 31.47
CA ALA A 40 -4.80 3.24 32.79
C ALA A 40 -6.21 2.57 32.86
N LEU A 41 -6.89 2.38 31.72
CA LEU A 41 -8.17 1.69 31.68
C LEU A 41 -7.98 0.17 31.83
N LYS A 42 -8.48 -0.37 32.95
CA LYS A 42 -8.52 -1.79 33.25
C LYS A 42 -9.92 -2.18 33.71
N LEU A 43 -10.40 -3.33 33.24
CA LEU A 43 -11.64 -3.93 33.69
C LEU A 43 -11.28 -5.24 34.39
N GLY A 44 -11.00 -5.14 35.69
CA GLY A 44 -10.43 -6.25 36.46
C GLY A 44 -9.05 -6.67 35.93
N PRO A 45 -8.79 -7.95 35.64
CA PRO A 45 -7.51 -8.41 35.09
C PRO A 45 -7.32 -8.04 33.60
N ILE A 46 -8.35 -7.51 32.92
CA ILE A 46 -8.34 -7.23 31.49
C ILE A 46 -7.81 -5.81 31.24
N ALA A 47 -6.66 -5.71 30.59
CA ALA A 47 -6.04 -4.44 30.19
C ALA A 47 -6.68 -3.88 28.89
N ILE A 48 -7.95 -3.49 28.98
CA ILE A 48 -8.72 -2.93 27.84
C ILE A 48 -8.04 -1.67 27.25
N GLY A 49 -7.34 -0.91 28.09
CA GLY A 49 -6.53 0.23 27.69
C GLY A 49 -5.48 -0.08 26.62
N ASN A 50 -4.80 -1.22 26.74
CA ASN A 50 -3.78 -1.62 25.77
C ASN A 50 -4.40 -2.00 24.43
N PHE A 51 -5.58 -2.62 24.46
CA PHE A 51 -6.32 -2.91 23.24
C PHE A 51 -6.76 -1.63 22.53
N LEU A 52 -7.28 -0.66 23.27
CA LEU A 52 -7.69 0.63 22.71
C LEU A 52 -6.51 1.41 22.12
N ASN A 53 -5.36 1.43 22.83
CA ASN A 53 -4.10 1.96 22.32
C ASN A 53 -3.69 1.28 21.01
N ALA A 54 -3.80 -0.04 20.91
CA ALA A 54 -3.49 -0.79 19.68
C ALA A 54 -4.41 -0.43 18.51
N VAL A 55 -5.72 -0.25 18.76
CA VAL A 55 -6.70 0.17 17.75
C VAL A 55 -6.39 1.58 17.24
N VAL A 56 -6.11 2.51 18.15
CA VAL A 56 -5.74 3.90 17.80
C VAL A 56 -4.46 3.91 16.97
N ASN A 57 -3.43 3.18 17.41
CA ASN A 57 -2.18 3.05 16.65
C ASN A 57 -2.42 2.46 15.25
N PHE A 58 -3.25 1.41 15.13
CA PHE A 58 -3.61 0.83 13.84
C PHE A 58 -4.29 1.84 12.90
N ILE A 59 -5.19 2.67 13.41
CA ILE A 59 -5.85 3.71 12.63
C ILE A 59 -4.83 4.76 12.16
N ILE A 60 -3.91 5.19 13.02
CA ILE A 60 -2.86 6.15 12.65
C ILE A 60 -1.93 5.57 11.58
N VAL A 61 -1.43 4.34 11.78
CA VAL A 61 -0.54 3.65 10.83
C VAL A 61 -1.24 3.48 9.48
N SER A 62 -2.47 2.96 9.48
CA SER A 62 -3.23 2.73 8.24
C SER A 62 -3.56 4.04 7.52
N ALA A 63 -3.89 5.11 8.23
CA ALA A 63 -4.09 6.44 7.66
C ALA A 63 -2.80 7.00 7.04
N ALA A 64 -1.67 6.85 7.71
CA ALA A 64 -0.36 7.26 7.19
C ALA A 64 0.00 6.47 5.91
N ILE A 65 -0.17 5.15 5.92
CA ILE A 65 0.03 4.30 4.73
C ILE A 65 -0.90 4.75 3.60
N TYR A 66 -2.16 4.98 3.91
CA TYR A 66 -3.14 5.41 2.92
C TYR A 66 -2.73 6.73 2.27
N PHE A 67 -2.37 7.74 3.06
CA PHE A 67 -2.06 9.07 2.54
C PHE A 67 -0.71 9.12 1.80
N PHE A 68 0.34 8.48 2.32
CA PHE A 68 1.68 8.59 1.75
C PHE A 68 1.98 7.55 0.66
N ILE A 69 1.28 6.42 0.63
CA ILE A 69 1.56 5.33 -0.32
C ILE A 69 0.35 5.07 -1.21
N VAL A 70 -0.82 4.81 -0.64
CA VAL A 70 -1.99 4.37 -1.44
C VAL A 70 -2.56 5.52 -2.27
N ALA A 71 -2.71 6.71 -1.71
CA ALA A 71 -3.24 7.89 -2.40
C ALA A 71 -2.39 8.31 -3.61
N PRO A 72 -1.05 8.48 -3.52
CA PRO A 72 -0.24 8.80 -4.68
C PRO A 72 -0.20 7.64 -5.70
N MET A 73 -0.15 6.39 -5.24
CA MET A 73 -0.20 5.23 -6.14
C MET A 73 -1.53 5.16 -6.90
N ASN A 74 -2.65 5.43 -6.22
CA ASN A 74 -3.97 5.47 -6.84
C ASN A 74 -4.07 6.63 -7.85
N ALA A 75 -3.54 7.81 -7.50
CA ALA A 75 -3.49 8.97 -8.40
C ALA A 75 -2.65 8.71 -9.67
N ILE A 76 -1.47 8.07 -9.53
CA ILE A 76 -0.64 7.69 -10.67
C ILE A 76 -1.32 6.62 -11.53
N ARG A 77 -1.98 5.63 -10.90
CA ARG A 77 -2.71 4.58 -11.62
C ARG A 77 -3.89 5.14 -12.41
N LEU A 78 -4.63 6.10 -11.86
CA LEU A 78 -5.70 6.84 -12.56
C LEU A 78 -5.17 7.63 -13.77
N ARG A 79 -3.99 8.25 -13.65
CA ARG A 79 -3.32 8.92 -14.77
C ARG A 79 -2.90 7.93 -15.87
N LYS A 80 -2.27 6.83 -15.50
CA LYS A 80 -1.88 5.76 -16.44
C LYS A 80 -3.07 5.04 -17.08
N ALA A 81 -4.20 4.92 -16.37
CA ALA A 81 -5.43 4.36 -16.92
C ALA A 81 -6.03 5.28 -18.01
N LYS A 82 -6.06 6.59 -17.77
CA LYS A 82 -6.47 7.58 -18.79
C LYS A 82 -5.55 7.62 -20.02
N GLU A 83 -4.26 7.38 -19.81
CA GLU A 83 -3.26 7.31 -20.89
C GLU A 83 -3.42 6.02 -21.71
N LYS A 84 -3.67 4.88 -21.06
CA LYS A 84 -3.99 3.60 -21.72
C LYS A 84 -5.30 3.60 -22.51
N GLU A 85 -6.20 4.55 -22.24
CA GLU A 85 -7.45 4.72 -23.00
C GLU A 85 -7.24 5.50 -24.30
N GLN A 86 -6.13 6.25 -24.41
CA GLN A 86 -5.79 7.07 -25.58
C GLN A 86 -4.84 6.37 -26.56
N THR A 87 -4.04 5.42 -26.09
CA THR A 87 -3.33 4.47 -26.95
C THR A 87 -4.16 3.21 -27.08
N PRO A 88 -4.59 2.81 -28.30
CA PRO A 88 -5.15 1.49 -28.53
C PRO A 88 -4.25 0.45 -27.86
N PRO A 89 -4.80 -0.54 -27.12
CA PRO A 89 -4.00 -1.53 -26.43
C PRO A 89 -3.02 -2.12 -27.44
N GLU A 90 -1.73 -1.99 -27.13
CA GLU A 90 -0.69 -2.56 -27.98
C GLU A 90 -1.02 -4.05 -28.12
N PRO A 91 -1.17 -4.57 -29.36
CA PRO A 91 -1.54 -5.96 -29.55
C PRO A 91 -0.57 -6.84 -28.77
N SER A 92 -1.09 -7.84 -28.06
CA SER A 92 -0.21 -8.78 -27.36
C SER A 92 0.78 -9.38 -28.34
N GLU A 93 1.96 -9.79 -27.86
CA GLU A 93 2.99 -10.41 -28.70
C GLU A 93 2.44 -11.60 -29.50
N GLU A 94 1.49 -12.35 -28.93
CA GLU A 94 0.75 -13.39 -29.63
C GLU A 94 -0.06 -12.84 -30.82
N VAL A 95 -0.75 -11.71 -30.66
CA VAL A 95 -1.50 -11.07 -31.75
C VAL A 95 -0.56 -10.48 -32.81
N LYS A 96 0.64 -10.03 -32.43
CA LYS A 96 1.68 -9.61 -33.38
C LYS A 96 2.19 -10.79 -34.20
N LEU A 97 2.53 -11.90 -33.54
CA LEU A 97 2.96 -13.14 -34.19
C LEU A 97 1.88 -13.71 -35.11
N LEU A 98 0.62 -13.70 -34.68
CA LEU A 98 -0.50 -14.17 -35.51
C LEU A 98 -0.73 -13.28 -36.73
N ARG A 99 -0.49 -11.95 -36.62
CA ARG A 99 -0.54 -11.03 -37.77
C ARG A 99 0.59 -11.31 -38.75
N GLU A 100 1.80 -11.51 -38.25
CA GLU A 100 2.97 -11.85 -39.06
C GLU A 100 2.76 -13.18 -39.81
N ILE A 101 2.23 -14.21 -39.12
CA ILE A 101 1.88 -15.50 -39.75
C ILE A 101 0.82 -15.30 -40.85
N LEU A 102 -0.21 -14.48 -40.61
CA LEU A 102 -1.27 -14.21 -41.58
C LEU A 102 -0.75 -13.47 -42.82
N GLU A 103 0.24 -12.60 -42.64
CA GLU A 103 0.89 -11.85 -43.71
C GLU A 103 1.75 -12.77 -44.59
N VAL A 104 2.57 -13.62 -43.98
CA VAL A 104 3.38 -14.65 -44.67
C VAL A 104 2.51 -15.65 -45.45
N LEU A 105 1.31 -15.96 -44.96
CA LEU A 105 0.36 -16.84 -45.66
C LEU A 105 -0.36 -16.16 -46.83
N LYS A 106 -0.47 -14.82 -46.85
CA LYS A 106 -1.04 -14.09 -47.99
C LYS A 106 -0.04 -13.88 -49.12
N GLU A 107 1.26 -13.91 -48.82
CA GLU A 107 2.32 -13.83 -49.82
C GLU A 107 2.60 -15.16 -50.54
N LYS A 108 2.04 -16.27 -50.07
CA LYS A 108 2.10 -17.59 -50.72
C LYS A 108 0.85 -17.92 -51.51
#